data_AF-A0A8T4EDE5-F1
#
_entry.id   AF-A0A8T4EDE5-F1
#
_cell.length_a   1.000
_cell.length_b   1.000
_cell.length_c   1.000
_cell.angle_alpha   90.00
_cell.angle_beta   90.00
_cell.angle_gamma   90.00
#
_symmetry.space_group_name_H-M   'P 1'
#
loop_
_entity.id
_entity.type
_entity.pdbx_description
1 polymer ?
#
loop_
_entity_poly.entity_id
_entity_poly.type
_entity_poly.pdbx_seq_one_letter_code
_entity_poly.pdbx_strand_id
1 'polypeptide(L)'
;IPDGADMDSFSTEALEVIYSCDIGVYNLSLSFANRLAEFTDLSYVSIEDLNERQDSPYIVLLGRPNASGNAIEKLIYELLNDTGDVLDEMLVPGARALAVRYGVWTPTQTVVIMTEANELDVYTVLSALRGREVTILPNYARLDYSTPSPPIIAYQAFYSIAEIDFVKQTDAIVHLAGVVSSSFSIIVHRYNQTTTPTILSGSNGLVEGDQAVGKYLEVGITGGLVVNEALIQIYYRNSDIDLTGDGTLGQLGDLNETTLCLYWYDQQSATWVKLSEEIDWVLAWGLNTTDVELYGEQYAGFIWAHVMHLSLFGMAGELIGVDFVSPYSPYIWIILGCVAVVAAIVIKRRRTRKSYDNQLGLLHSLRE
;
A
#
# COMPACT_ATOMS: atom_id res chain seq x y z
N ILE A 1 18.53 16.08 14.89
CA ILE A 1 19.55 17.09 14.51
C ILE A 1 19.07 18.40 15.13
N PRO A 2 19.92 19.21 15.81
CA PRO A 2 19.48 20.52 16.29
C PRO A 2 18.93 21.34 15.12
N ASP A 3 17.77 21.97 15.26
CA ASP A 3 17.03 22.63 14.16
C ASP A 3 17.87 23.65 13.34
N GLY A 4 18.95 24.18 13.92
CA GLY A 4 19.91 25.07 13.24
C GLY A 4 21.00 24.38 12.40
N ALA A 5 20.99 23.05 12.28
CA ALA A 5 21.95 22.26 11.50
C ALA A 5 21.29 21.46 10.36
N ASP A 6 20.02 21.75 10.08
CA ASP A 6 19.33 21.21 8.90
C ASP A 6 19.84 21.92 7.64
N MET A 7 20.46 21.15 6.74
CA MET A 7 21.07 21.66 5.51
C MET A 7 20.03 22.17 4.50
N ASP A 8 18.75 21.81 4.65
CA ASP A 8 17.69 22.18 3.71
C ASP A 8 17.21 23.63 3.89
N SER A 9 17.56 24.25 5.03
CA SER A 9 17.34 25.68 5.29
C SER A 9 18.24 26.60 4.45
N PHE A 10 19.27 26.07 3.79
CA PHE A 10 20.30 26.86 3.09
C PHE A 10 20.18 26.85 1.56
N SER A 11 19.10 26.33 0.98
CA SER A 11 18.85 26.50 -0.46
C SER A 11 18.72 27.99 -0.80
N THR A 12 19.49 28.46 -1.79
CA THR A 12 19.55 29.86 -2.20
C THR A 12 18.50 30.25 -3.24
N GLU A 13 17.79 29.27 -3.81
CA GLU A 13 16.67 29.55 -4.71
C GLU A 13 15.42 29.84 -3.88
N ALA A 14 14.83 31.01 -4.09
CA ALA A 14 13.61 31.40 -3.42
C ALA A 14 12.48 30.44 -3.85
N LEU A 15 11.89 29.76 -2.87
CA LEU A 15 10.77 28.85 -3.07
C LEU A 15 9.51 29.69 -3.28
N GLU A 16 8.84 29.58 -4.43
CA GLU A 16 7.54 30.23 -4.62
C GLU A 16 6.49 29.51 -3.78
N VAL A 17 5.88 30.23 -2.83
CA VAL A 17 4.86 29.66 -1.93
C VAL A 17 3.59 30.48 -2.02
N ILE A 18 2.49 29.82 -2.35
CA ILE A 18 1.16 30.40 -2.24
C ILE A 18 0.68 30.24 -0.81
N TYR A 19 0.34 31.35 -0.16
CA TYR A 19 -0.20 31.35 1.19
C TYR A 19 -1.61 31.92 1.20
N SER A 20 -2.54 31.18 1.79
CA SER A 20 -3.90 31.64 1.98
C SER A 20 -4.39 31.26 3.37
N CYS A 21 -5.12 32.18 4.01
CA CYS A 21 -5.62 31.96 5.36
C CYS A 21 -7.02 32.53 5.52
N ASP A 22 -7.72 32.04 6.55
CA ASP A 22 -8.99 32.62 6.95
C ASP A 22 -8.82 34.08 7.45
N ILE A 23 -9.80 34.94 7.15
CA ILE A 23 -9.80 36.37 7.45
C ILE A 23 -9.66 36.62 8.96
N GLY A 24 -10.27 35.76 9.78
CA GLY A 24 -10.17 35.84 11.25
C GLY A 24 -8.80 35.46 11.81
N VAL A 25 -7.98 34.74 11.03
CA VAL A 25 -6.70 34.15 11.46
C VAL A 25 -5.49 34.96 10.93
N TYR A 26 -5.69 35.80 9.91
CA TYR A 26 -4.60 36.58 9.30
C TYR A 26 -3.79 37.40 10.30
N ASN A 27 -4.44 38.19 11.16
CA ASN A 27 -3.74 39.03 12.12
C ASN A 27 -2.99 38.22 13.19
N LEU A 28 -3.46 37.00 13.49
CA LEU A 28 -2.82 36.10 14.47
C LEU A 28 -1.60 35.39 13.89
N SER A 29 -1.53 35.29 12.55
CA SER A 29 -0.48 34.57 11.81
C SER A 29 0.54 35.49 11.15
N LEU A 30 0.43 36.81 11.34
CA LEU A 30 1.29 37.78 10.67
C LEU A 30 2.79 37.57 10.99
N SER A 31 3.14 37.22 12.24
CA SER A 31 4.53 36.92 12.60
C SER A 31 5.06 35.68 11.87
N PHE A 32 4.26 34.63 11.78
CA PHE A 32 4.55 33.44 11.00
C PHE A 32 4.71 33.76 9.51
N ALA A 33 3.76 34.47 8.91
CA ALA A 33 3.80 34.80 7.47
C ALA A 33 5.02 35.68 7.13
N ASN A 34 5.32 36.68 7.96
CA ASN A 34 6.51 37.52 7.78
C ASN A 34 7.78 36.67 7.87
N ARG A 35 7.87 35.75 8.84
CA ARG A 35 9.01 34.88 9.00
C ARG A 35 9.16 33.89 7.84
N LEU A 36 8.06 33.35 7.31
CA LEU A 36 8.07 32.49 6.13
C LEU A 36 8.59 33.25 4.90
N ALA A 37 8.15 34.49 4.71
CA ALA A 37 8.60 35.36 3.63
C ALA A 37 10.11 35.73 3.70
N GLU A 38 10.78 35.52 4.83
CA GLU A 38 12.25 35.66 4.91
C GLU A 38 12.99 34.53 4.17
N PHE A 39 12.33 33.38 3.97
CA PHE A 39 12.92 32.18 3.36
C PHE A 39 12.33 31.84 1.99
N THR A 40 11.16 32.38 1.65
CA THR A 40 10.37 32.03 0.46
C THR A 40 9.93 33.26 -0.32
N ASP A 41 9.62 33.10 -1.60
CA ASP A 41 8.86 34.10 -2.36
C ASP A 41 7.36 33.89 -2.06
N LEU A 42 6.90 34.52 -0.96
CA LEU A 42 5.56 34.31 -0.42
C LEU A 42 4.52 35.19 -1.13
N SER A 43 3.54 34.57 -1.78
CA SER A 43 2.39 35.24 -2.37
C SER A 43 1.13 35.02 -1.54
N TYR A 44 0.62 36.09 -0.93
CA TYR A 44 -0.67 36.07 -0.24
C TYR A 44 -1.82 36.15 -1.27
N VAL A 45 -2.76 35.21 -1.21
CA VAL A 45 -3.89 35.12 -2.15
C VAL A 45 -5.22 34.89 -1.45
N SER A 46 -6.32 35.40 -2.04
CA SER A 46 -7.67 35.02 -1.61
C SER A 46 -8.00 33.59 -2.03
N ILE A 47 -9.14 33.05 -1.57
CA ILE A 47 -9.61 31.73 -2.00
C ILE A 47 -9.91 31.68 -3.51
N GLU A 48 -10.44 32.78 -4.08
CA GLU A 48 -10.71 32.90 -5.51
C GLU A 48 -9.41 32.84 -6.32
N ASP A 49 -8.40 33.62 -5.92
CA ASP A 49 -7.08 33.64 -6.55
C ASP A 49 -6.34 32.31 -6.36
N LEU A 50 -6.51 31.63 -5.22
CA LEU A 50 -5.95 30.30 -4.96
C LEU A 50 -6.49 29.27 -5.96
N ASN A 51 -7.79 29.33 -6.29
CA ASN A 51 -8.39 28.42 -7.26
C ASN A 51 -7.76 28.56 -8.67
N GLU A 52 -7.27 29.74 -9.02
CA GLU A 52 -6.55 29.99 -10.28
C GLU A 52 -5.08 29.54 -10.23
N ARG A 53 -4.56 29.22 -9.04
CA ARG A 53 -3.14 28.87 -8.79
C ARG A 53 -2.95 27.50 -8.15
N GLN A 54 -3.94 26.62 -8.25
CA GLN A 54 -3.89 25.26 -7.70
C GLN A 54 -2.79 24.39 -8.35
N ASP A 55 -2.18 24.83 -9.44
CA ASP A 55 -1.02 24.19 -10.07
C ASP A 55 0.32 24.53 -9.40
N SER A 56 0.32 25.47 -8.45
CA SER A 56 1.53 25.88 -7.72
C SER A 56 2.14 24.70 -6.95
N PRO A 57 3.47 24.51 -6.99
CA PRO A 57 4.11 23.36 -6.35
C PRO A 57 4.00 23.38 -4.83
N TYR A 58 3.91 24.56 -4.21
CA TYR A 58 3.91 24.74 -2.77
C TYR A 58 2.78 25.66 -2.32
N ILE A 59 1.90 25.12 -1.47
CA ILE A 59 0.74 25.85 -0.96
C ILE A 59 0.71 25.69 0.56
N VAL A 60 0.46 26.79 1.27
CA VAL A 60 0.26 26.81 2.73
C VAL A 60 -1.14 27.35 3.01
N LEU A 61 -1.96 26.54 3.67
CA LEU A 61 -3.32 26.86 4.07
C LEU A 61 -3.40 27.01 5.59
N LEU A 62 -3.90 28.14 6.06
CA LEU A 62 -4.07 28.38 7.49
C LEU A 62 -5.54 28.67 7.83
N GLY A 63 -6.14 27.78 8.61
CA GLY A 63 -7.51 27.91 9.06
C GLY A 63 -8.04 26.60 9.64
N ARG A 64 -9.10 26.71 10.44
CA ARG A 64 -9.74 25.53 11.01
C ARG A 64 -10.70 24.91 9.97
N PRO A 65 -10.70 23.58 9.79
CA PRO A 65 -11.67 22.92 8.91
C PRO A 65 -13.12 23.23 9.31
N ASN A 66 -13.98 23.56 8.35
CA ASN A 66 -15.42 23.77 8.56
C ASN A 66 -16.24 23.39 7.30
N ALA A 67 -17.00 22.29 7.40
CA ALA A 67 -17.86 21.81 6.31
C ALA A 67 -18.93 22.82 5.85
N SER A 68 -19.38 23.69 6.75
CA SER A 68 -20.40 24.72 6.47
C SER A 68 -19.79 26.09 6.14
N GLY A 69 -18.47 26.18 6.07
CA GLY A 69 -17.75 27.40 5.74
C GLY A 69 -17.94 27.84 4.29
N ASN A 70 -17.45 29.03 3.95
CA ASN A 70 -17.54 29.56 2.58
C ASN A 70 -16.19 30.05 1.99
N ALA A 71 -15.09 29.81 2.69
CA ALA A 71 -13.75 30.24 2.31
C ALA A 71 -12.72 29.12 2.53
N ILE A 72 -11.51 29.47 3.00
CA ILE A 72 -10.39 28.54 3.24
C ILE A 72 -10.75 27.40 4.20
N GLU A 73 -11.55 27.68 5.24
CA GLU A 73 -12.04 26.66 6.18
C GLU A 73 -12.81 25.50 5.50
N LYS A 74 -13.57 25.79 4.43
CA LYS A 74 -14.30 24.78 3.67
C LYS A 74 -13.35 23.98 2.78
N LEU A 75 -12.42 24.66 2.10
CA LEU A 75 -11.41 24.00 1.29
C LEU A 75 -10.58 23.03 2.15
N ILE A 76 -10.12 23.48 3.32
CA ILE A 76 -9.38 22.65 4.28
C ILE A 76 -10.20 21.44 4.71
N TYR A 77 -11.49 21.61 5.00
CA TYR A 77 -12.37 20.49 5.31
C TYR A 77 -12.45 19.49 4.14
N GLU A 78 -12.70 19.96 2.92
CA GLU A 78 -12.78 19.11 1.73
C GLU A 78 -11.48 18.33 1.47
N LEU A 79 -10.32 18.98 1.68
CA LEU A 79 -9.00 18.38 1.58
C LEU A 79 -8.66 17.40 2.69
N LEU A 80 -9.43 17.32 3.78
CA LEU A 80 -9.15 16.43 4.90
C LEU A 80 -10.30 15.46 5.19
N ASN A 81 -11.44 15.60 4.52
CA ASN A 81 -12.64 14.79 4.75
C ASN A 81 -12.42 13.29 4.52
N ASP A 82 -11.32 12.92 3.88
CA ASP A 82 -10.91 11.55 3.59
C ASP A 82 -9.75 11.07 4.48
N THR A 83 -9.45 11.74 5.61
CA THR A 83 -8.27 11.48 6.45
C THR A 83 -8.56 10.97 7.86
N GLY A 84 -9.83 10.73 8.21
CA GLY A 84 -10.23 10.15 9.50
C GLY A 84 -9.74 10.98 10.69
N ASP A 85 -8.99 10.34 11.60
CA ASP A 85 -8.43 10.93 12.82
C ASP A 85 -7.70 12.27 12.61
N VAL A 86 -7.05 12.48 11.46
CA VAL A 86 -6.36 13.74 11.16
C VAL A 86 -7.35 14.91 11.08
N LEU A 87 -8.49 14.71 10.41
CA LEU A 87 -9.54 15.73 10.38
C LEU A 87 -10.16 15.91 11.76
N ASP A 88 -10.41 14.82 12.50
CA ASP A 88 -10.98 14.88 13.84
C ASP A 88 -10.10 15.69 14.80
N GLU A 89 -8.77 15.51 14.74
CA GLU A 89 -7.81 16.30 15.49
C GLU A 89 -7.85 17.79 15.09
N MET A 90 -7.85 18.08 13.78
CA MET A 90 -7.89 19.45 13.27
C MET A 90 -9.23 20.15 13.53
N LEU A 91 -10.30 19.40 13.77
CA LEU A 91 -11.60 19.93 14.18
C LEU A 91 -11.64 20.32 15.65
N VAL A 92 -10.67 19.96 16.50
CA VAL A 92 -10.68 20.32 17.93
C VAL A 92 -10.41 21.84 18.12
N PRO A 93 -11.25 22.59 18.86
CA PRO A 93 -11.00 24.01 19.10
C PRO A 93 -9.67 24.25 19.83
N GLY A 94 -8.83 25.14 19.29
CA GLY A 94 -7.52 25.48 19.86
C GLY A 94 -6.45 24.40 19.65
N ALA A 95 -6.74 23.35 18.87
CA ALA A 95 -5.70 22.42 18.44
C ALA A 95 -4.71 23.15 17.54
N ARG A 96 -3.42 22.82 17.73
CA ARG A 96 -2.31 23.32 16.92
C ARG A 96 -1.84 22.19 16.01
N ALA A 97 -2.75 21.77 15.15
CA ALA A 97 -2.59 20.61 14.32
C ALA A 97 -2.07 21.02 12.93
N LEU A 98 -1.27 20.14 12.35
CA LEU A 98 -0.66 20.31 11.04
C LEU A 98 -0.86 19.02 10.25
N ALA A 99 -1.31 19.16 9.01
CA ALA A 99 -1.37 18.08 8.04
C ALA A 99 -0.58 18.48 6.79
N VAL A 100 0.05 17.50 6.15
CA VAL A 100 0.71 17.70 4.85
C VAL A 100 0.04 16.77 3.86
N ARG A 101 -0.41 17.35 2.75
CA ARG A 101 -0.96 16.63 1.61
C ARG A 101 -0.01 16.75 0.43
N TYR A 102 0.13 15.66 -0.32
CA TYR A 102 0.93 15.59 -1.52
C TYR A 102 0.07 15.17 -2.71
N GLY A 103 0.37 15.67 -3.90
CA GLY A 103 -0.33 15.20 -5.09
C GLY A 103 -1.79 15.67 -5.23
N VAL A 104 -2.19 16.74 -4.52
CA VAL A 104 -3.60 17.13 -4.38
C VAL A 104 -4.21 17.52 -5.73
N TRP A 105 -3.64 18.51 -6.40
CA TRP A 105 -4.08 18.97 -7.72
C TRP A 105 -3.09 18.60 -8.83
N THR A 106 -1.79 18.56 -8.50
CA THR A 106 -0.73 18.10 -9.42
C THR A 106 0.16 17.07 -8.72
N PRO A 107 0.78 16.12 -9.45
CA PRO A 107 1.47 14.98 -8.84
C PRO A 107 2.60 15.31 -7.86
N THR A 108 3.29 16.44 -8.05
CA THR A 108 4.48 16.83 -7.27
C THR A 108 4.20 17.92 -6.23
N GLN A 109 2.93 18.33 -6.10
CA GLN A 109 2.55 19.42 -5.22
C GLN A 109 2.60 19.03 -3.75
N THR A 110 3.02 19.97 -2.90
CA THR A 110 2.93 19.89 -1.45
C THR A 110 2.00 20.97 -0.91
N VAL A 111 0.98 20.54 -0.17
CA VAL A 111 0.02 21.43 0.51
C VAL A 111 0.17 21.23 2.02
N VAL A 112 0.65 22.27 2.72
CA VAL A 112 0.74 22.27 4.18
C VAL A 112 -0.49 22.94 4.74
N ILE A 113 -1.20 22.25 5.63
CA ILE A 113 -2.45 22.71 6.21
C ILE A 113 -2.25 22.84 7.72
N MET A 114 -2.58 24.00 8.26
CA MET A 114 -2.45 24.28 9.69
C MET A 114 -3.75 24.87 10.24
N THR A 115 -4.10 24.52 11.47
CA THR A 115 -5.23 25.15 12.17
C THR A 115 -4.85 26.49 12.78
N GLU A 116 -3.64 26.59 13.32
CA GLU A 116 -3.06 27.77 13.96
C GLU A 116 -1.54 27.81 13.66
N ALA A 117 -0.94 29.01 13.68
CA ALA A 117 0.48 29.20 13.41
C ALA A 117 1.16 30.06 14.49
N ASN A 118 2.31 29.61 14.97
CA ASN A 118 3.33 30.44 15.61
C ASN A 118 4.41 30.84 14.62
N GLU A 119 5.16 31.88 14.97
CA GLU A 119 6.38 32.26 14.26
C GLU A 119 7.37 31.09 14.05
N LEU A 120 7.55 30.21 15.04
CA LEU A 120 8.49 29.09 14.97
C LEU A 120 8.00 27.90 14.12
N ASP A 121 6.71 27.84 13.80
CA ASP A 121 6.15 26.76 12.97
C ASP A 121 6.67 26.85 11.52
N VAL A 122 7.30 27.98 11.16
CA VAL A 122 7.98 28.19 9.88
C VAL A 122 8.98 27.08 9.56
N TYR A 123 9.70 26.55 10.56
CA TYR A 123 10.72 25.52 10.30
C TYR A 123 10.08 24.18 9.95
N THR A 124 8.96 23.84 10.60
CA THR A 124 8.17 22.65 10.25
C THR A 124 7.59 22.77 8.85
N VAL A 125 7.05 23.94 8.51
CA VAL A 125 6.51 24.21 7.16
C VAL A 125 7.62 24.14 6.11
N LEU A 126 8.76 24.79 6.33
CA LEU A 126 9.89 24.72 5.41
C LEU A 126 10.43 23.29 5.27
N SER A 127 10.48 22.52 6.35
CA SER A 127 10.87 21.10 6.30
C SER A 127 9.91 20.28 5.44
N ALA A 128 8.59 20.52 5.54
CA ALA A 128 7.60 19.88 4.69
C ALA A 128 7.72 20.29 3.21
N LEU A 129 7.97 21.58 2.94
CA LEU A 129 8.04 22.11 1.57
C LEU A 129 9.38 21.80 0.86
N ARG A 130 10.50 21.73 1.60
CA ARG A 130 11.86 21.59 1.04
C ARG A 130 12.56 20.30 1.37
N GLY A 131 12.16 19.60 2.42
CA GLY A 131 12.89 18.42 2.90
C GLY A 131 12.96 17.29 1.87
N ARG A 132 11.99 17.24 0.96
CA ARG A 132 11.95 16.31 -0.18
C ARG A 132 10.89 16.73 -1.18
N GLU A 133 11.09 16.31 -2.43
CA GLU A 133 10.01 16.33 -3.43
C GLU A 133 9.25 15.01 -3.34
N VAL A 134 7.92 15.07 -3.30
CA VAL A 134 7.06 13.88 -3.25
C VAL A 134 6.18 13.86 -4.50
N THR A 135 6.33 12.82 -5.30
CA THR A 135 5.45 12.53 -6.43
C THR A 135 4.42 11.48 -6.03
N ILE A 136 3.14 11.81 -6.15
CA ILE A 136 2.02 10.92 -5.89
C ILE A 136 1.25 10.68 -7.20
N LEU A 137 1.07 9.41 -7.55
CA LEU A 137 0.27 8.95 -8.69
C LEU A 137 -0.55 7.73 -8.26
N PRO A 138 -1.59 7.34 -9.02
CA PRO A 138 -2.37 6.14 -8.69
C PRO A 138 -1.47 4.90 -8.53
N ASN A 139 -1.48 4.30 -7.34
CA ASN A 139 -0.67 3.14 -6.97
C ASN A 139 0.86 3.38 -6.95
N TYR A 140 1.30 4.64 -6.83
CA TYR A 140 2.70 4.98 -6.90
C TYR A 140 3.03 6.16 -6.01
N ALA A 141 4.15 6.06 -5.32
CA ALA A 141 4.76 7.17 -4.63
C ALA A 141 6.27 7.20 -4.89
N ARG A 142 6.82 8.39 -5.07
CA ARG A 142 8.26 8.62 -5.14
C ARG A 142 8.65 9.79 -4.26
N LEU A 143 9.70 9.60 -3.48
CA LEU A 143 10.26 10.60 -2.59
C LEU A 143 11.70 10.86 -3.02
N ASP A 144 11.98 12.09 -3.47
CA ASP A 144 13.30 12.53 -3.90
C ASP A 144 13.94 13.38 -2.81
N TYR A 145 15.03 12.86 -2.25
CA TYR A 145 15.82 13.53 -1.23
C TYR A 145 17.05 14.16 -1.88
N SER A 146 17.13 15.48 -1.79
CA SER A 146 18.23 16.25 -2.37
C SER A 146 19.27 16.59 -1.31
N THR A 147 20.53 16.25 -1.55
CA THR A 147 21.64 16.74 -0.73
C THR A 147 22.31 17.92 -1.45
N PRO A 148 22.32 19.14 -0.89
CA PRO A 148 22.83 20.34 -1.59
C PRO A 148 24.33 20.26 -1.96
N SER A 149 25.08 19.38 -1.34
CA SER A 149 26.40 18.92 -1.79
C SER A 149 26.54 17.45 -1.38
N PRO A 150 27.21 16.58 -2.18
CA PRO A 150 27.57 15.27 -1.69
C PRO A 150 28.34 15.47 -0.38
N PRO A 151 27.88 14.87 0.73
CA PRO A 151 28.52 15.07 2.00
C PRO A 151 29.96 14.57 1.91
N ILE A 152 30.89 15.33 2.50
CA ILE A 152 32.32 14.93 2.58
C ILE A 152 32.46 13.60 3.31
N ILE A 153 31.47 13.23 4.13
CA ILE A 153 31.42 12.01 4.94
C ILE A 153 30.01 11.42 4.84
N ALA A 154 29.89 10.14 4.51
CA ALA A 154 28.62 9.44 4.54
C ALA A 154 28.05 9.39 5.98
N TYR A 155 26.75 9.53 6.14
CA TYR A 155 26.10 9.57 7.46
C TYR A 155 24.98 8.56 7.56
N GLN A 156 24.70 8.10 8.79
CA GLN A 156 23.55 7.24 9.06
C GLN A 156 22.28 8.07 9.14
N ALA A 157 21.23 7.59 8.49
CA ALA A 157 19.93 8.23 8.47
C ALA A 157 18.81 7.21 8.68
N PHE A 158 17.71 7.71 9.26
CA PHE A 158 16.48 6.97 9.46
C PHE A 158 15.34 7.72 8.78
N TYR A 159 14.57 7.02 7.97
CA TYR A 159 13.42 7.57 7.24
C TYR A 159 12.17 6.81 7.68
N SER A 160 11.09 7.56 7.93
CA SER A 160 9.78 7.02 8.25
C SER A 160 8.79 7.57 7.24
N ILE A 161 8.31 6.70 6.35
CA ILE A 161 7.46 7.05 5.23
C ILE A 161 6.07 6.50 5.53
N ALA A 162 5.24 7.36 6.10
CA ALA A 162 3.92 7.03 6.61
C ALA A 162 2.95 8.19 6.36
N GLU A 163 3.22 9.06 5.39
CA GLU A 163 2.42 10.23 5.09
C GLU A 163 1.05 9.84 4.49
N ILE A 164 0.05 10.71 4.69
CA ILE A 164 -1.35 10.49 4.29
C ILE A 164 -1.44 9.95 2.85
N ASP A 165 -1.00 10.74 1.87
CA ASP A 165 -1.16 10.38 0.46
C ASP A 165 -0.27 9.21 0.03
N PHE A 166 0.87 9.00 0.71
CA PHE A 166 1.71 7.82 0.49
C PHE A 166 0.97 6.53 0.86
N VAL A 167 0.42 6.48 2.08
CA VAL A 167 -0.33 5.30 2.56
C VAL A 167 -1.56 5.07 1.69
N LYS A 168 -2.30 6.13 1.33
CA LYS A 168 -3.50 5.99 0.50
C LYS A 168 -3.22 5.47 -0.91
N GLN A 169 -2.05 5.78 -1.49
CA GLN A 169 -1.68 5.22 -2.80
C GLN A 169 -1.10 3.81 -2.72
N THR A 170 -0.40 3.48 -1.65
CA THR A 170 0.42 2.25 -1.59
C THR A 170 -0.15 1.16 -0.69
N ASP A 171 -1.11 1.49 0.18
CA ASP A 171 -1.54 0.68 1.33
C ASP A 171 -0.34 0.18 2.17
N ALA A 172 0.71 0.99 2.30
CA ALA A 172 1.94 0.59 2.95
C ALA A 172 2.56 1.69 3.79
N ILE A 173 3.36 1.28 4.78
CA ILE A 173 4.30 2.12 5.52
C ILE A 173 5.69 1.55 5.33
N VAL A 174 6.67 2.42 5.14
CA VAL A 174 8.07 2.02 4.94
C VAL A 174 8.97 2.82 5.88
N HIS A 175 9.70 2.12 6.73
CA HIS A 175 10.80 2.69 7.50
C HIS A 175 12.12 2.18 6.95
N LEU A 176 13.12 3.05 6.83
CA LEU A 176 14.44 2.69 6.34
C LEU A 176 15.52 3.21 7.29
N ALA A 177 16.55 2.41 7.49
CA ALA A 177 17.79 2.79 8.12
C ALA A 177 18.94 2.51 7.15
N GLY A 178 19.82 3.50 6.94
CA GLY A 178 20.88 3.34 5.96
C GLY A 178 21.95 4.40 6.04
N VAL A 179 22.88 4.33 5.09
CA VAL A 179 23.99 5.27 4.95
C VAL A 179 23.76 6.12 3.70
N VAL A 180 23.72 7.44 3.88
CA VAL A 180 23.52 8.42 2.81
C VAL A 180 24.87 8.99 2.36
N SER A 181 25.08 9.00 1.06
CA SER A 181 26.31 9.47 0.41
C SER A 181 26.07 10.54 -0.67
N SER A 182 24.84 10.68 -1.16
CA SER A 182 24.39 11.73 -2.08
C SER A 182 22.86 11.74 -2.12
N SER A 183 22.27 12.62 -2.95
CA SER A 183 20.85 12.59 -3.30
C SER A 183 20.41 11.19 -3.72
N PHE A 184 19.18 10.84 -3.36
CA PHE A 184 18.60 9.52 -3.62
C PHE A 184 17.09 9.63 -3.75
N SER A 185 16.49 8.60 -4.33
CA SER A 185 15.05 8.49 -4.48
C SER A 185 14.57 7.18 -3.85
N ILE A 186 13.44 7.25 -3.16
CA ILE A 186 12.69 6.08 -2.73
C ILE A 186 11.46 5.98 -3.61
N ILE A 187 11.23 4.80 -4.18
CA ILE A 187 10.16 4.54 -5.12
C ILE A 187 9.33 3.39 -4.58
N VAL A 188 8.03 3.57 -4.51
CA VAL A 188 7.09 2.53 -4.05
C VAL A 188 5.97 2.39 -5.06
N HIS A 189 5.81 1.17 -5.58
CA HIS A 189 4.73 0.80 -6.48
C HIS A 189 3.83 -0.23 -5.82
N ARG A 190 2.52 0.03 -5.81
CA ARG A 190 1.51 -0.98 -5.54
C ARG A 190 1.08 -1.59 -6.87
N TYR A 191 1.08 -2.90 -6.97
CA TYR A 191 0.52 -3.61 -8.12
C TYR A 191 -0.63 -4.52 -7.70
N ASN A 192 -1.47 -4.83 -8.69
CA ASN A 192 -2.48 -5.88 -8.58
C ASN A 192 -2.10 -7.07 -9.47
N GLN A 193 -2.95 -8.10 -9.49
CA GLN A 193 -2.75 -9.31 -10.31
C GLN A 193 -2.55 -9.04 -11.82
N THR A 194 -3.04 -7.93 -12.35
CA THR A 194 -2.92 -7.58 -13.78
C THR A 194 -1.83 -6.57 -14.11
N THR A 195 -1.36 -5.80 -13.11
CA THR A 195 -0.35 -4.76 -13.32
C THR A 195 1.04 -5.15 -12.81
N THR A 196 1.14 -6.21 -12.00
CA THR A 196 2.43 -6.69 -11.48
C THR A 196 3.34 -7.16 -12.63
N PRO A 197 4.65 -6.85 -12.60
CA PRO A 197 5.59 -7.33 -13.60
C PRO A 197 5.74 -8.86 -13.55
N THR A 198 5.46 -9.49 -12.42
CA THR A 198 5.50 -10.96 -12.29
C THR A 198 4.40 -11.42 -11.34
N ILE A 199 3.50 -12.26 -11.82
CA ILE A 199 2.37 -12.76 -11.02
C ILE A 199 2.86 -13.84 -10.05
N LEU A 200 2.38 -13.83 -8.81
CA LEU A 200 2.62 -14.92 -7.84
C LEU A 200 1.69 -16.10 -8.16
N SER A 201 2.24 -17.26 -8.47
CA SER A 201 1.48 -18.44 -8.88
C SER A 201 2.20 -19.76 -8.57
N GLY A 202 1.47 -20.88 -8.60
CA GLY A 202 2.05 -22.20 -8.32
C GLY A 202 3.16 -22.61 -9.28
N SER A 203 3.19 -22.07 -10.52
CA SER A 203 4.23 -22.40 -11.50
C SER A 203 5.55 -21.66 -11.25
N ASN A 204 5.56 -20.65 -10.38
CA ASN A 204 6.73 -19.82 -10.15
C ASN A 204 6.99 -19.51 -8.67
N GLY A 205 6.61 -20.41 -7.76
CA GLY A 205 7.11 -20.41 -6.38
C GLY A 205 6.05 -20.25 -5.28
N LEU A 206 4.77 -20.06 -5.62
CA LEU A 206 3.69 -20.16 -4.62
C LEU A 206 3.62 -21.59 -4.06
N VAL A 207 3.66 -21.71 -2.74
CA VAL A 207 3.61 -23.01 -2.05
C VAL A 207 2.25 -23.70 -2.28
N GLU A 208 2.25 -25.02 -2.40
CA GLU A 208 1.02 -25.80 -2.53
C GLU A 208 0.08 -25.56 -1.34
N GLY A 209 -1.18 -25.22 -1.62
CA GLY A 209 -2.18 -24.86 -0.62
C GLY A 209 -2.38 -23.35 -0.45
N ASP A 210 -1.33 -22.55 -0.70
CA ASP A 210 -1.45 -21.10 -0.71
C ASP A 210 -2.15 -20.61 -1.99
N GLN A 211 -2.88 -19.52 -1.86
CA GLN A 211 -3.51 -18.76 -2.93
C GLN A 211 -3.04 -17.31 -2.84
N ALA A 212 -2.67 -16.72 -3.98
CA ALA A 212 -2.24 -15.34 -4.03
C ALA A 212 -3.41 -14.39 -3.78
N VAL A 213 -3.19 -13.38 -2.93
CA VAL A 213 -4.13 -12.28 -2.66
C VAL A 213 -4.30 -11.39 -3.90
N GLY A 214 -3.28 -11.37 -4.77
CA GLY A 214 -3.28 -10.48 -5.93
C GLY A 214 -2.86 -9.05 -5.60
N LYS A 215 -2.27 -8.83 -4.41
CA LYS A 215 -1.69 -7.56 -3.96
C LYS A 215 -0.17 -7.66 -3.89
N TYR A 216 0.51 -6.66 -4.44
CA TYR A 216 1.96 -6.62 -4.54
C TYR A 216 2.49 -5.23 -4.20
N LEU A 217 3.69 -5.16 -3.63
CA LEU A 217 4.38 -3.92 -3.31
C LEU A 217 5.84 -4.02 -3.74
N GLU A 218 6.29 -3.16 -4.61
CA GLU A 218 7.71 -3.00 -4.94
C GLU A 218 8.24 -1.78 -4.23
N VAL A 219 9.32 -1.97 -3.47
CA VAL A 219 10.08 -0.88 -2.85
C VAL A 219 11.44 -0.84 -3.52
N GLY A 220 11.78 0.29 -4.13
CA GLY A 220 13.02 0.51 -4.84
C GLY A 220 13.73 1.75 -4.35
N ILE A 221 15.05 1.76 -4.44
CA ILE A 221 15.89 2.92 -4.12
C ILE A 221 16.86 3.15 -5.25
N THR A 222 17.07 4.42 -5.60
CA THR A 222 18.09 4.84 -6.56
C THR A 222 18.95 5.94 -5.96
N GLY A 223 20.19 6.08 -6.42
CA GLY A 223 21.10 7.12 -5.96
C GLY A 223 21.92 6.74 -4.73
N GLY A 224 22.17 7.72 -3.85
CA GLY A 224 23.20 7.67 -2.81
C GLY A 224 22.85 7.04 -1.47
N LEU A 225 21.71 6.35 -1.35
CA LEU A 225 21.29 5.68 -0.12
C LEU A 225 21.60 4.18 -0.20
N VAL A 226 22.45 3.69 0.70
CA VAL A 226 22.64 2.26 0.95
C VAL A 226 21.79 1.86 2.15
N VAL A 227 20.77 1.05 1.92
CA VAL A 227 19.91 0.54 3.00
C VAL A 227 20.64 -0.55 3.76
N ASN A 228 20.67 -0.40 5.08
CA ASN A 228 21.10 -1.44 5.99
C ASN A 228 19.90 -2.29 6.40
N GLU A 229 18.78 -1.63 6.74
CA GLU A 229 17.57 -2.27 7.23
C GLU A 229 16.32 -1.50 6.78
N ALA A 230 15.23 -2.22 6.59
CA ALA A 230 13.92 -1.68 6.26
C ALA A 230 12.83 -2.40 7.04
N LEU A 231 11.87 -1.67 7.58
CA LEU A 231 10.62 -2.23 8.09
C LEU A 231 9.51 -1.84 7.12
N ILE A 232 8.93 -2.83 6.44
CA ILE A 232 7.87 -2.65 5.46
C ILE A 232 6.59 -3.21 6.08
N GLN A 233 5.52 -2.43 6.10
CA GLN A 233 4.18 -2.85 6.52
C GLN A 233 3.24 -2.74 5.32
N ILE A 234 2.57 -3.83 4.97
CA ILE A 234 1.62 -3.91 3.85
C ILE A 234 0.23 -4.21 4.42
N TYR A 235 -0.67 -3.24 4.32
CA TYR A 235 -2.03 -3.36 4.82
C TYR A 235 -2.92 -4.11 3.83
N TYR A 236 -3.91 -4.85 4.34
CA TYR A 236 -4.91 -5.52 3.54
C TYR A 236 -6.33 -5.23 4.05
N ARG A 237 -7.31 -5.33 3.16
CA ARG A 237 -8.73 -5.12 3.45
C ARG A 237 -9.47 -6.46 3.47
N ASN A 238 -10.67 -6.48 4.04
CA ASN A 238 -11.56 -7.65 3.97
C ASN A 238 -11.82 -8.09 2.52
N SER A 239 -11.95 -7.14 1.59
CA SER A 239 -12.10 -7.43 0.16
C SER A 239 -10.88 -8.12 -0.48
N ASP A 240 -9.70 -8.01 0.13
CA ASP A 240 -8.48 -8.66 -0.38
C ASP A 240 -8.48 -10.16 -0.03
N ILE A 241 -9.18 -10.57 1.03
CA ILE A 241 -9.24 -11.96 1.52
C ILE A 241 -10.57 -12.66 1.24
N ASP A 242 -11.62 -11.91 0.89
CA ASP A 242 -12.88 -12.42 0.33
C ASP A 242 -12.74 -12.73 -1.17
N LEU A 243 -12.18 -13.91 -1.49
CA LEU A 243 -11.99 -14.31 -2.89
C LEU A 243 -13.31 -14.70 -3.58
N THR A 244 -14.36 -14.98 -2.81
CA THR A 244 -15.68 -15.29 -3.35
C THR A 244 -16.46 -14.03 -3.74
N GLY A 245 -16.12 -12.89 -3.13
CA GLY A 245 -16.71 -11.58 -3.37
C GLY A 245 -18.15 -11.46 -2.88
N ASP A 246 -18.54 -12.26 -1.90
CA ASP A 246 -19.91 -12.27 -1.35
C ASP A 246 -20.07 -11.42 -0.07
N GLY A 247 -18.97 -10.83 0.41
CA GLY A 247 -18.90 -9.97 1.58
C GLY A 247 -18.86 -10.69 2.92
N THR A 248 -18.84 -12.03 2.93
CA THR A 248 -18.77 -12.84 4.15
C THR A 248 -17.41 -13.51 4.25
N LEU A 249 -16.63 -13.12 5.26
CA LEU A 249 -15.33 -13.71 5.53
C LEU A 249 -15.42 -15.02 6.33
N GLY A 250 -14.38 -15.84 6.18
CA GLY A 250 -14.16 -17.01 7.03
C GLY A 250 -14.84 -18.28 6.53
N GLN A 251 -15.25 -18.31 5.25
CA GLN A 251 -15.96 -19.44 4.66
C GLN A 251 -15.17 -20.09 3.53
N LEU A 252 -15.70 -21.20 3.02
CA LEU A 252 -15.06 -21.99 1.98
C LEU A 252 -14.80 -21.16 0.73
N GLY A 253 -13.54 -21.05 0.35
CA GLY A 253 -13.11 -20.27 -0.81
C GLY A 253 -12.44 -18.94 -0.47
N ASP A 254 -12.58 -18.44 0.76
CA ASP A 254 -11.83 -17.27 1.24
C ASP A 254 -10.42 -17.65 1.64
N LEU A 255 -9.57 -16.64 1.85
CA LEU A 255 -8.27 -16.83 2.48
C LEU A 255 -8.42 -16.96 4.00
N ASN A 256 -7.70 -17.91 4.58
CA ASN A 256 -7.53 -17.99 6.02
C ASN A 256 -6.61 -16.86 6.46
N GLU A 257 -7.18 -15.84 7.08
CA GLU A 257 -6.44 -14.64 7.49
C GLU A 257 -5.19 -14.98 8.33
N THR A 258 -5.27 -15.98 9.20
CA THR A 258 -4.17 -16.38 10.10
C THR A 258 -2.96 -17.01 9.40
N THR A 259 -3.09 -17.35 8.11
CA THR A 259 -2.02 -17.95 7.31
C THR A 259 -1.43 -17.00 6.27
N LEU A 260 -1.91 -15.74 6.26
CA LEU A 260 -1.36 -14.71 5.41
C LEU A 260 0.14 -14.52 5.66
N CYS A 261 0.89 -14.45 4.57
CA CYS A 261 2.32 -14.30 4.57
C CYS A 261 2.79 -13.47 3.36
N LEU A 262 4.06 -13.08 3.40
CA LEU A 262 4.72 -12.41 2.28
C LEU A 262 5.55 -13.41 1.48
N TYR A 263 5.61 -13.16 0.18
CA TYR A 263 6.57 -13.72 -0.75
C TYR A 263 7.41 -12.58 -1.28
N TRP A 264 8.68 -12.84 -1.58
CA TRP A 264 9.52 -11.91 -2.32
C TRP A 264 9.90 -12.52 -3.66
N TYR A 265 10.04 -11.67 -4.68
CA TYR A 265 10.46 -12.12 -6.00
C TYR A 265 11.99 -12.15 -6.09
N ASP A 266 12.56 -13.34 -6.26
CA ASP A 266 13.97 -13.51 -6.55
C ASP A 266 14.21 -13.31 -8.05
N GLN A 267 14.78 -12.16 -8.39
CA GLN A 267 15.11 -11.82 -9.77
C GLN A 267 16.20 -12.73 -10.37
N GLN A 268 17.05 -13.35 -9.54
CA GLN A 268 18.14 -14.20 -10.04
C GLN A 268 17.60 -15.57 -10.49
N SER A 269 16.74 -16.18 -9.70
CA SER A 269 16.08 -17.45 -10.04
C SER A 269 14.80 -17.27 -10.87
N ALA A 270 14.31 -16.03 -10.99
CA ALA A 270 13.02 -15.67 -11.56
C ALA A 270 11.83 -16.38 -10.88
N THR A 271 11.92 -16.62 -9.58
CA THR A 271 10.88 -17.30 -8.78
C THR A 271 10.49 -16.50 -7.55
N TRP A 272 9.25 -16.66 -7.11
CA TRP A 272 8.80 -16.25 -5.81
C TRP A 272 9.31 -17.19 -4.73
N VAL A 273 9.65 -16.63 -3.58
CA VAL A 273 10.10 -17.38 -2.41
C VAL A 273 9.29 -16.89 -1.21
N LYS A 274 8.67 -17.82 -0.48
CA LYS A 274 7.93 -17.51 0.75
C LYS A 274 8.91 -16.91 1.76
N LEU A 275 8.57 -15.74 2.30
CA LEU A 275 9.43 -15.04 3.23
C LEU A 275 9.53 -15.85 4.54
N SER A 276 10.75 -16.04 5.03
CA SER A 276 11.01 -16.72 6.30
C SER A 276 12.29 -16.15 6.94
N GLU A 277 12.41 -16.29 8.26
CA GLU A 277 13.61 -15.92 9.02
C GLU A 277 14.80 -16.87 8.77
N GLU A 278 14.62 -17.91 7.95
CA GLU A 278 15.72 -18.76 7.47
C GLU A 278 16.51 -18.11 6.32
N ILE A 279 15.98 -17.02 5.75
CA ILE A 279 16.63 -16.24 4.71
C ILE A 279 17.53 -15.20 5.39
N ASP A 280 18.84 -15.23 5.12
CA ASP A 280 19.87 -14.45 5.83
C ASP A 280 19.62 -12.93 5.92
N TRP A 281 18.85 -12.36 4.99
CA TRP A 281 18.54 -10.93 4.96
C TRP A 281 17.18 -10.57 5.60
N VAL A 282 16.40 -11.55 6.04
CA VAL A 282 15.13 -11.36 6.74
C VAL A 282 15.40 -11.39 8.24
N LEU A 283 15.22 -10.26 8.90
CA LEU A 283 15.49 -10.12 10.34
C LEU A 283 14.31 -10.58 11.19
N ALA A 284 13.09 -10.26 10.75
CA ALA A 284 11.84 -10.70 11.35
C ALA A 284 10.67 -10.44 10.41
N TRP A 285 9.54 -11.11 10.62
CA TRP A 285 8.28 -10.76 9.97
C TRP A 285 7.09 -11.12 10.88
N GLY A 286 5.91 -10.61 10.56
CA GLY A 286 4.71 -10.98 11.29
C GLY A 286 3.42 -10.53 10.64
N LEU A 287 2.32 -11.09 11.13
CA LEU A 287 0.96 -10.81 10.72
C LEU A 287 0.22 -10.16 11.89
N ASN A 288 -0.48 -9.06 11.61
CA ASN A 288 -1.44 -8.46 12.52
C ASN A 288 -2.83 -8.49 11.87
N THR A 289 -3.77 -9.19 12.50
CA THR A 289 -5.16 -9.36 12.06
C THR A 289 -6.13 -8.47 12.84
N THR A 290 -5.64 -7.34 13.35
CA THR A 290 -6.47 -6.38 14.09
C THR A 290 -6.88 -5.28 13.13
N ASP A 291 -8.19 -5.07 13.02
CA ASP A 291 -8.77 -3.95 12.27
C ASP A 291 -8.12 -2.63 12.69
N VAL A 292 -7.76 -1.82 11.71
CA VAL A 292 -7.13 -0.52 11.93
C VAL A 292 -7.62 0.48 10.90
N GLU A 293 -7.96 1.68 11.38
CA GLU A 293 -8.20 2.83 10.53
C GLU A 293 -6.90 3.63 10.39
N LEU A 294 -6.48 3.92 9.15
CA LEU A 294 -5.37 4.82 8.88
C LEU A 294 -5.79 5.83 7.83
N TYR A 295 -5.76 7.09 8.21
CA TYR A 295 -6.09 8.21 7.32
C TYR A 295 -7.44 8.03 6.61
N GLY A 296 -8.48 7.63 7.36
CA GLY A 296 -9.83 7.39 6.84
C GLY A 296 -10.01 6.07 6.07
N GLU A 297 -8.94 5.31 5.85
CA GLU A 297 -9.00 3.99 5.21
C GLU A 297 -9.12 2.88 6.26
N GLN A 298 -10.10 1.99 6.08
CA GLN A 298 -10.31 0.84 6.95
C GLN A 298 -9.53 -0.37 6.42
N TYR A 299 -8.67 -0.94 7.26
CA TYR A 299 -7.90 -2.15 6.98
C TYR A 299 -8.27 -3.24 7.97
N ALA A 300 -8.25 -4.49 7.51
CA ALA A 300 -8.48 -5.68 8.34
C ALA A 300 -7.22 -6.07 9.15
N GLY A 301 -6.07 -5.63 8.66
CA GLY A 301 -4.79 -5.93 9.25
C GLY A 301 -3.63 -5.54 8.35
N PHE A 302 -2.44 -6.01 8.69
CA PHE A 302 -1.24 -5.85 7.90
C PHE A 302 -0.26 -7.00 8.10
N ILE A 303 0.58 -7.22 7.10
CA ILE A 303 1.77 -8.05 7.23
C ILE A 303 2.98 -7.13 7.23
N TRP A 304 3.94 -7.37 8.12
CA TRP A 304 5.16 -6.60 8.19
C TRP A 304 6.40 -7.47 8.05
N ALA A 305 7.46 -6.90 7.49
CA ALA A 305 8.75 -7.55 7.32
C ALA A 305 9.88 -6.56 7.65
N HIS A 306 10.78 -6.99 8.53
CA HIS A 306 12.04 -6.31 8.83
C HIS A 306 13.16 -7.00 8.05
N VAL A 307 13.75 -6.29 7.09
CA VAL A 307 14.58 -6.88 6.03
C VAL A 307 15.81 -6.01 5.75
N MET A 308 16.90 -6.62 5.29
CA MET A 308 18.10 -5.91 4.81
C MET A 308 18.11 -5.73 3.28
N HIS A 309 17.13 -6.30 2.58
CA HIS A 309 17.02 -6.26 1.13
C HIS A 309 15.61 -5.88 0.70
N LEU A 310 15.51 -4.92 -0.22
CA LEU A 310 14.24 -4.48 -0.80
C LEU A 310 13.97 -5.29 -2.08
N SER A 311 12.70 -5.55 -2.37
CA SER A 311 12.28 -6.28 -3.56
C SER A 311 10.84 -5.96 -3.93
N LEU A 312 10.31 -6.69 -4.91
CA LEU A 312 8.89 -6.89 -5.14
C LEU A 312 8.37 -7.94 -4.14
N PHE A 313 7.45 -7.52 -3.28
CA PHE A 313 6.73 -8.36 -2.33
C PHE A 313 5.33 -8.67 -2.87
N GLY A 314 4.86 -9.89 -2.62
CA GLY A 314 3.51 -10.36 -2.94
C GLY A 314 2.88 -11.00 -1.72
N MET A 315 1.56 -10.88 -1.58
CA MET A 315 0.83 -11.48 -0.46
C MET A 315 0.11 -12.75 -0.90
N ALA A 316 0.12 -13.77 -0.02
CA ALA A 316 -0.66 -14.99 -0.19
C ALA A 316 -1.02 -15.60 1.16
N GLY A 317 -1.99 -16.51 1.16
CA GLY A 317 -2.36 -17.32 2.33
C GLY A 317 -3.07 -18.59 1.90
N GLU A 318 -3.32 -19.49 2.84
CA GLU A 318 -4.06 -20.73 2.56
C GLU A 318 -5.53 -20.42 2.31
N LEU A 319 -6.16 -21.16 1.40
CA LEU A 319 -7.61 -21.14 1.30
C LEU A 319 -8.25 -21.79 2.53
N ILE A 320 -9.37 -21.24 2.98
CA ILE A 320 -10.30 -21.96 3.86
C ILE A 320 -10.90 -23.08 3.02
N GLY A 321 -10.21 -24.21 3.02
CA GLY A 321 -10.65 -25.44 2.39
C GLY A 321 -11.46 -26.30 3.36
N VAL A 322 -12.25 -27.19 2.79
CA VAL A 322 -12.53 -28.44 3.51
C VAL A 322 -11.23 -29.21 3.42
N ASP A 323 -10.57 -29.49 4.54
CA ASP A 323 -9.48 -30.47 4.57
C ASP A 323 -10.00 -31.76 3.94
N PHE A 324 -9.70 -31.99 2.67
CA PHE A 324 -9.90 -33.29 2.04
C PHE A 324 -8.84 -34.30 2.50
N VAL A 325 -8.10 -33.99 3.57
CA VAL A 325 -7.49 -34.98 4.47
C VAL A 325 -8.57 -35.65 5.34
N SER A 326 -9.69 -36.01 4.71
CA SER A 326 -10.49 -37.08 5.23
C SER A 326 -9.62 -38.34 5.17
N PRO A 327 -9.47 -39.11 6.27
CA PRO A 327 -8.88 -40.46 6.19
C PRO A 327 -9.63 -41.36 5.20
N TYR A 328 -10.75 -40.87 4.64
CA TYR A 328 -11.53 -41.50 3.60
C TYR A 328 -11.27 -41.05 2.16
N SER A 329 -10.32 -40.15 1.89
CA SER A 329 -9.85 -39.85 0.52
C SER A 329 -9.50 -41.12 -0.31
N PRO A 330 -8.70 -42.07 0.19
CA PRO A 330 -8.47 -43.33 -0.54
C PRO A 330 -9.75 -44.15 -0.69
N TYR A 331 -10.69 -44.11 0.27
CA TYR A 331 -11.96 -44.83 0.17
C TYR A 331 -12.90 -44.22 -0.89
N ILE A 332 -12.88 -42.90 -1.11
CA ILE A 332 -13.65 -42.26 -2.20
C ILE A 332 -13.15 -42.75 -3.56
N TRP A 333 -11.83 -42.81 -3.77
CA TRP A 333 -11.23 -43.36 -4.98
C TRP A 333 -11.50 -44.87 -5.14
N ILE A 334 -11.49 -45.63 -4.04
CA ILE A 334 -11.86 -47.06 -4.05
C ILE A 334 -13.35 -47.23 -4.42
N ILE A 335 -14.26 -46.42 -3.88
CA ILE A 335 -15.69 -46.49 -4.18
C ILE A 335 -15.92 -46.14 -5.66
N LEU A 336 -15.30 -45.07 -6.17
CA LEU A 336 -15.38 -44.70 -7.59
C LEU A 336 -14.83 -45.83 -8.50
N GLY A 337 -13.71 -46.43 -8.13
CA GLY A 337 -13.15 -47.60 -8.80
C GLY A 337 -14.10 -48.81 -8.81
N CYS A 338 -14.69 -49.13 -7.66
CA CYS A 338 -15.67 -50.21 -7.52
C CYS A 338 -16.92 -49.98 -8.38
N VAL A 339 -17.45 -48.75 -8.42
CA VAL A 339 -18.60 -48.38 -9.26
C VAL A 339 -18.25 -48.54 -10.74
N ALA A 340 -17.06 -48.12 -11.18
CA ALA A 340 -16.61 -48.29 -12.55
C ALA A 340 -16.47 -49.77 -12.95
N VAL A 341 -15.95 -50.63 -12.07
CA VAL A 341 -15.86 -52.08 -12.29
C VAL A 341 -17.25 -52.71 -12.42
N VAL A 342 -18.18 -52.37 -11.52
CA VAL A 342 -19.56 -52.88 -11.59
C VAL A 342 -20.24 -52.43 -12.88
N ALA A 343 -20.07 -51.16 -13.28
CA ALA A 343 -20.60 -50.64 -14.54
C ALA A 343 -20.03 -51.42 -15.74
N ALA A 344 -18.72 -51.68 -15.77
CA ALA A 344 -18.08 -52.46 -16.82
C ALA A 344 -18.61 -53.91 -16.89
N ILE A 345 -18.84 -54.55 -15.74
CA ILE A 345 -19.42 -55.90 -15.66
C ILE A 345 -20.86 -55.90 -16.20
N VAL A 346 -21.68 -54.91 -15.81
CA VAL A 346 -23.07 -54.78 -16.29
C VAL A 346 -23.11 -54.55 -17.80
N ILE A 347 -22.24 -53.68 -18.33
CA ILE A 347 -22.13 -53.43 -19.77
C ILE A 347 -21.71 -54.70 -20.51
N LYS A 348 -20.71 -55.43 -20.00
CA LYS A 348 -20.25 -56.70 -20.58
C LYS A 348 -21.36 -57.76 -20.58
N ARG A 349 -22.10 -57.91 -19.47
CA ARG A 349 -23.25 -58.83 -19.36
C ARG A 349 -24.39 -58.48 -20.31
N ARG A 350 -24.68 -57.19 -20.49
CA ARG A 350 -25.69 -56.75 -21.47
C ARG A 350 -25.28 -57.08 -22.91
N ARG A 351 -24.00 -56.96 -23.25
CA ARG A 351 -23.49 -57.33 -24.58
C ARG A 351 -23.55 -58.84 -24.83
N THR A 352 -23.17 -59.68 -23.86
CA THR A 352 -23.27 -61.13 -24.02
C THR A 352 -24.71 -61.61 -24.10
N ARG A 353 -25.64 -61.03 -23.33
CA ARG A 353 -27.07 -61.39 -23.40
C ARG A 353 -27.66 -61.12 -24.79
N LYS A 354 -27.38 -59.95 -25.37
CA LYS A 354 -27.75 -59.65 -26.77
C LYS A 354 -27.17 -60.65 -27.77
N SER A 355 -25.95 -61.14 -27.54
CA SER A 355 -25.35 -62.16 -28.41
C SER A 355 -26.07 -63.51 -28.32
N TYR A 356 -26.50 -63.93 -27.13
CA TYR A 356 -27.27 -65.16 -26.94
C TYR A 356 -28.67 -65.04 -27.53
N ASP A 357 -29.35 -63.92 -27.33
CA ASP A 357 -30.69 -63.68 -27.87
C ASP A 357 -30.66 -63.69 -29.42
N ASN A 358 -29.60 -63.14 -30.03
CA ASN A 358 -29.39 -63.20 -31.48
C ASN A 358 -29.12 -64.64 -31.99
N GLN A 359 -28.39 -65.46 -31.24
CA GLN A 359 -28.15 -66.87 -31.60
C GLN A 359 -29.41 -67.74 -31.43
N LEU A 360 -30.22 -67.49 -30.40
CA LEU A 360 -31.51 -68.16 -30.19
C LEU A 360 -32.54 -67.78 -31.27
N GLY A 361 -32.55 -66.52 -31.72
CA GLY A 361 -33.36 -66.09 -32.86
C GLY A 361 -32.99 -66.80 -34.17
N LEU A 362 -31.69 -66.97 -34.43
CA LEU A 362 -31.17 -67.71 -35.60
C LEU A 362 -31.50 -69.21 -35.57
N LEU A 363 -31.50 -69.84 -34.39
CA LEU A 363 -31.90 -71.24 -34.24
C LEU A 363 -33.40 -71.45 -34.42
N HIS A 364 -34.23 -70.45 -34.09
CA HIS A 364 -35.66 -70.50 -34.36
C HIS A 364 -35.99 -70.30 -35.84
N SER A 365 -35.26 -69.43 -36.56
CA SER A 365 -35.48 -69.21 -38.00
C SER A 365 -34.96 -70.34 -38.90
N LEU A 366 -34.11 -71.25 -38.39
CA LEU A 366 -33.66 -72.45 -39.10
C LEU A 366 -34.59 -73.65 -38.90
N ARG A 367 -35.64 -73.49 -38.08
CA ARG A 367 -36.61 -74.55 -37.73
C ARG A 367 -37.98 -74.37 -38.40
N GLU A 368 -38.20 -73.23 -39.04
CA GLU A 368 -39.25 -72.98 -40.04
C GLU A 368 -38.68 -73.20 -41.44
#